data_AF-A0A944SMI0-F1
#
_entry.id   AF-A0A944SMI0-F1
#
_cell.length_a   1.000
_cell.length_b   1.000
_cell.length_c   1.000
_cell.angle_alpha   90.00
_cell.angle_beta   90.00
_cell.angle_gamma   90.00
#
_symmetry.space_group_name_H-M   'P 1'
#
loop_
_entity.id
_entity.type
_entity.pdbx_description
1 polymer ?
#
loop_
_entity_poly.entity_id
_entity_poly.type
_entity_poly.pdbx_seq_one_letter_code
_entity_poly.pdbx_strand_id
1 'polypeptide(L)'
;MEHRKHREKEGQIYEQLKENASFKRVARSFEIYQKALQEEGADIEALKNRMHEVYQAKISTDTIKEKGKTRALEYTESNIPFFTYALTQAEQGTFTMEEFTKESIRMGVAETLLENWAPKIGKGEGGEIHINELMYYTEEKDGKVSVHINPSGVKSENLIPKVLEGFQMIAKSIKEGTLTSDTVSMTSWLLNKGFEPTVKMLFPKANLHFEELPDEERGVANIQNLALTFNGRSLNEFLKTGQRPPVRRLTLSADEFVGALAA
;
A
#
# COMPACT_ATOMS: atom_id res chain seq x y z
N MET A 1 12.99 36.36 -11.34
CA MET A 1 11.74 36.17 -10.54
C MET A 1 11.28 34.71 -10.58
N GLU A 2 11.33 34.03 -11.72
CA GLU A 2 10.95 32.60 -11.86
C GLU A 2 11.85 31.62 -11.09
N HIS A 3 13.18 31.79 -11.10
CA HIS A 3 14.09 30.94 -10.30
C HIS A 3 13.89 31.02 -8.78
N ARG A 4 13.27 32.09 -8.29
CA ARG A 4 12.93 32.24 -6.87
C ARG A 4 11.66 31.47 -6.55
N LYS A 5 10.62 31.59 -7.40
CA LYS A 5 9.38 30.82 -7.29
C LYS A 5 9.62 29.31 -7.40
N HIS A 6 10.55 28.88 -8.26
CA HIS A 6 10.92 27.47 -8.39
C HIS A 6 11.54 26.91 -7.10
N ARG A 7 12.53 27.62 -6.54
CA ARG A 7 13.18 27.22 -5.27
C ARG A 7 12.22 27.23 -4.08
N GLU A 8 11.30 28.18 -4.05
CA GLU A 8 10.22 28.22 -3.04
C GLU A 8 9.28 27.00 -3.18
N LYS A 9 8.96 26.58 -4.41
CA LYS A 9 8.16 25.36 -4.67
C LYS A 9 8.90 24.09 -4.25
N GLU A 10 10.17 23.95 -4.60
CA GLU A 10 11.01 22.80 -4.21
C GLU A 10 11.12 22.68 -2.68
N GLY A 11 11.31 23.81 -1.98
CA GLY A 11 11.33 23.83 -0.51
C GLY A 11 10.00 23.38 0.11
N GLN A 12 8.87 23.74 -0.47
CA GLN A 12 7.55 23.27 0.00
C GLN A 12 7.36 21.76 -0.22
N ILE A 13 7.72 21.26 -1.40
CA ILE A 13 7.63 19.83 -1.73
C ILE A 13 8.53 19.02 -0.79
N TYR A 14 9.73 19.52 -0.50
CA TYR A 14 10.66 18.89 0.43
C TYR A 14 10.05 18.70 1.82
N GLU A 15 9.41 19.74 2.37
CA GLU A 15 8.74 19.63 3.68
C GLU A 15 7.49 18.74 3.63
N GLN A 16 6.74 18.75 2.52
CA GLN A 16 5.60 17.83 2.33
C GLN A 16 6.05 16.36 2.33
N LEU A 17 7.12 16.02 1.60
CA LEU A 17 7.68 14.67 1.59
C LEU A 17 8.17 14.25 2.97
N LYS A 18 8.84 15.17 3.68
CA LYS A 18 9.31 14.96 5.05
C LYS A 18 8.19 14.76 6.06
N GLU A 19 6.96 15.15 5.78
CA GLU A 19 5.82 14.88 6.66
C GLU A 19 4.96 13.71 6.19
N ASN A 20 5.07 13.31 4.91
CA ASN A 20 4.28 12.25 4.32
C ASN A 20 4.65 10.86 4.88
N ALA A 21 3.69 10.19 5.51
CA ALA A 21 3.93 8.88 6.15
C ALA A 21 4.24 7.77 5.13
N SER A 22 3.67 7.79 3.93
CA SER A 22 3.98 6.83 2.86
C SER A 22 5.42 7.01 2.38
N PHE A 23 5.85 8.25 2.13
CA PHE A 23 7.24 8.54 1.75
C PHE A 23 8.22 8.05 2.81
N LYS A 24 7.96 8.34 4.10
CA LYS A 24 8.76 7.84 5.22
C LYS A 24 8.84 6.32 5.26
N ARG A 25 7.72 5.62 5.05
CA ARG A 25 7.68 4.15 5.04
C ARG A 25 8.54 3.58 3.91
N VAL A 26 8.45 4.16 2.71
CA VAL A 26 9.27 3.77 1.56
C VAL A 26 10.75 4.03 1.82
N ALA A 27 11.11 5.22 2.31
CA ALA A 27 12.50 5.55 2.64
C ALA A 27 13.08 4.59 3.70
N ARG A 28 12.29 4.29 4.73
CA ARG A 28 12.67 3.35 5.79
C ARG A 28 12.94 1.93 5.26
N SER A 29 12.27 1.50 4.20
CA SER A 29 12.53 0.20 3.58
C SER A 29 13.98 0.09 3.07
N PHE A 30 14.53 1.16 2.49
CA PHE A 30 15.94 1.21 2.10
C PHE A 30 16.89 1.28 3.29
N GLU A 31 16.52 1.97 4.38
CA GLU A 31 17.31 1.95 5.62
C GLU A 31 17.38 0.56 6.25
N ILE A 32 16.27 -0.18 6.24
CA ILE A 32 16.20 -1.57 6.72
C ILE A 32 17.10 -2.46 5.85
N TYR A 33 17.01 -2.32 4.54
CA TYR A 33 17.84 -3.07 3.61
C TYR A 33 19.34 -2.79 3.79
N GLN A 34 19.74 -1.51 3.86
CA GLN A 34 21.13 -1.12 4.13
C GLN A 34 21.65 -1.72 5.44
N LYS A 35 20.83 -1.73 6.50
CA LYS A 35 21.20 -2.35 7.77
C LYS A 35 21.34 -3.86 7.65
N ALA A 36 20.43 -4.53 6.94
CA ALA A 36 20.47 -5.98 6.74
C ALA A 36 21.76 -6.41 6.01
N LEU A 37 22.23 -5.63 5.03
CA LEU A 37 23.50 -5.86 4.34
C LEU A 37 24.74 -5.73 5.25
N GLN A 38 24.61 -5.06 6.39
CA GLN A 38 25.68 -4.84 7.36
C GLN A 38 25.59 -5.82 8.54
N GLU A 39 24.57 -6.68 8.61
CA GLU A 39 24.43 -7.70 9.67
C GLU A 39 25.51 -8.80 9.51
N GLU A 40 26.10 -9.22 10.62
CA GLU A 40 27.09 -10.31 10.62
C GLU A 40 26.44 -11.64 10.18
N GLY A 41 27.09 -12.35 9.27
CA GLY A 41 26.59 -13.62 8.73
C GLY A 41 25.46 -13.48 7.70
N ALA A 42 25.19 -12.26 7.22
CA ALA A 42 24.19 -12.01 6.18
C ALA A 42 24.58 -12.66 4.83
N ASP A 43 23.61 -13.32 4.20
CA ASP A 43 23.71 -13.73 2.80
C ASP A 43 23.43 -12.50 1.91
N ILE A 44 24.50 -11.80 1.54
CA ILE A 44 24.46 -10.55 0.79
C ILE A 44 23.78 -10.72 -0.57
N GLU A 45 24.03 -11.83 -1.27
CA GLU A 45 23.46 -12.07 -2.59
C GLU A 45 21.96 -12.34 -2.49
N ALA A 46 21.52 -13.15 -1.52
CA ALA A 46 20.10 -13.37 -1.27
C ALA A 46 19.37 -12.08 -0.89
N LEU A 47 19.97 -11.24 -0.04
CA LEU A 47 19.39 -9.95 0.34
C LEU A 47 19.23 -9.02 -0.86
N LYS A 48 20.25 -8.93 -1.72
CA LYS A 48 20.18 -8.15 -2.96
C LYS A 48 19.06 -8.63 -3.87
N ASN A 49 19.02 -9.92 -4.15
CA ASN A 49 18.00 -10.51 -5.01
C ASN A 49 16.58 -10.24 -4.49
N ARG A 50 16.35 -10.42 -3.18
CA ARG A 50 15.06 -10.14 -2.53
C ARG A 50 14.67 -8.67 -2.60
N MET A 51 15.58 -7.75 -2.32
CA MET A 51 15.26 -6.31 -2.38
C MET A 51 15.00 -5.85 -3.82
N HIS A 52 15.78 -6.35 -4.77
CA HIS A 52 15.56 -6.13 -6.19
C HIS A 52 14.21 -6.69 -6.64
N GLU A 53 13.77 -7.84 -6.12
CA GLU A 53 12.44 -8.38 -6.41
C GLU A 53 11.32 -7.40 -6.01
N VAL A 54 11.46 -6.68 -4.88
CA VAL A 54 10.44 -5.71 -4.42
C VAL A 54 10.36 -4.46 -5.31
N TYR A 55 11.49 -3.98 -5.82
CA TYR A 55 11.57 -2.67 -6.51
C TYR A 55 11.90 -2.74 -8.01
N GLN A 56 12.36 -3.88 -8.54
CA GLN A 56 12.71 -4.09 -9.95
C GLN A 56 11.83 -5.13 -10.68
N ALA A 57 11.09 -6.01 -9.97
CA ALA A 57 10.27 -7.05 -10.62
C ALA A 57 9.05 -6.54 -11.41
N LYS A 58 8.91 -5.22 -11.61
CA LYS A 58 7.93 -4.62 -12.52
C LYS A 58 8.50 -4.20 -13.88
N ILE A 59 9.77 -4.51 -14.17
CA ILE A 59 10.37 -4.42 -15.53
C ILE A 59 10.07 -5.71 -16.32
N SER A 60 8.94 -6.37 -16.06
CA SER A 60 8.39 -7.40 -16.94
C SER A 60 7.20 -6.80 -17.70
N THR A 61 7.43 -6.56 -18.98
CA THR A 61 6.55 -5.97 -20.00
C THR A 61 5.23 -6.72 -20.23
N ASP A 62 4.95 -7.80 -19.50
CA ASP A 62 3.74 -8.62 -19.69
C ASP A 62 2.51 -8.10 -18.94
N THR A 63 2.68 -7.22 -17.95
CA THR A 63 1.53 -6.66 -17.19
C THR A 63 0.86 -5.49 -17.91
N ILE A 64 1.43 -4.97 -19.00
CA ILE A 64 0.99 -3.74 -19.68
C ILE A 64 -0.14 -3.99 -20.71
N LYS A 65 -0.50 -5.24 -21.02
CA LYS A 65 -1.47 -5.53 -22.09
C LYS A 65 -2.91 -5.83 -21.66
N GLU A 66 -3.21 -6.00 -20.38
CA GLU A 66 -4.59 -6.25 -19.97
C GLU A 66 -5.29 -4.97 -19.49
N LYS A 67 -6.17 -4.49 -20.38
CA LYS A 67 -7.07 -3.36 -20.19
C LYS A 67 -7.85 -3.46 -18.87
N GLY A 68 -7.44 -2.63 -17.91
CA GLY A 68 -8.28 -2.19 -16.79
C GLY A 68 -8.21 -3.09 -15.56
N LYS A 69 -8.04 -2.43 -14.41
CA LYS A 69 -8.10 -2.97 -13.03
C LYS A 69 -6.82 -3.74 -12.67
N THR A 70 -5.91 -3.24 -11.84
CA THR A 70 -6.05 -2.49 -10.58
C THR A 70 -4.73 -1.74 -10.37
N ARG A 71 -4.75 -0.49 -9.89
CA ARG A 71 -3.55 0.35 -9.73
C ARG A 71 -2.71 -0.07 -8.51
N ALA A 72 -2.30 -1.33 -8.47
CA ALA A 72 -1.35 -1.81 -7.47
C ALA A 72 0.01 -1.16 -7.76
N LEU A 73 0.26 0.04 -7.23
CA LEU A 73 1.46 0.86 -7.47
C LEU A 73 1.91 0.77 -8.92
N GLU A 74 1.34 1.57 -9.80
CA GLU A 74 2.12 1.98 -10.97
C GLU A 74 3.32 2.76 -10.40
N TYR A 75 4.40 2.02 -10.07
CA TYR A 75 5.72 2.48 -10.38
C TYR A 75 5.66 2.78 -11.86
N THR A 76 5.25 4.01 -12.20
CA THR A 76 5.31 4.48 -13.57
C THR A 76 6.75 4.24 -14.02
N GLU A 77 6.95 3.89 -15.30
CA GLU A 77 8.31 3.64 -15.80
C GLU A 77 9.27 4.78 -15.45
N SER A 78 8.74 6.00 -15.32
CA SER A 78 9.44 7.20 -14.85
C SER A 78 10.04 7.12 -13.44
N ASN A 79 9.52 6.28 -12.55
CA ASN A 79 9.99 6.16 -11.16
C ASN A 79 11.08 5.10 -11.00
N ILE A 80 11.25 4.19 -11.96
CA ILE A 80 12.25 3.11 -11.92
C ILE A 80 13.67 3.66 -11.70
N PRO A 81 14.12 4.73 -12.40
CA PRO A 81 15.46 5.27 -12.18
C PRO A 81 15.68 5.76 -10.75
N PHE A 82 14.66 6.36 -10.13
CA PHE A 82 14.72 6.85 -8.75
C PHE A 82 14.87 5.71 -7.73
N PHE A 83 14.09 4.64 -7.87
CA PHE A 83 14.23 3.49 -6.97
C PHE A 83 15.52 2.70 -7.22
N THR A 84 16.00 2.65 -8.46
CA THR A 84 17.31 2.07 -8.79
C THR A 84 18.46 2.86 -8.14
N TYR A 85 18.37 4.20 -8.14
CA TYR A 85 19.29 5.05 -7.40
C TYR A 85 19.27 4.71 -5.90
N ALA A 86 18.08 4.61 -5.29
CA ALA A 86 17.93 4.32 -3.87
C ALA A 86 18.48 2.94 -3.47
N LEU A 87 18.24 1.92 -4.30
CA LEU A 87 18.85 0.59 -4.14
C LEU A 87 20.38 0.68 -4.16
N THR A 88 20.93 1.38 -5.15
CA THR A 88 22.38 1.53 -5.30
C THR A 88 23.01 2.22 -4.08
N GLN A 89 22.37 3.29 -3.57
CA GLN A 89 22.85 3.97 -2.36
C GLN A 89 22.80 3.07 -1.13
N ALA A 90 21.73 2.28 -0.96
CA ALA A 90 21.60 1.35 0.17
C ALA A 90 22.66 0.25 0.12
N GLU A 91 22.97 -0.27 -1.07
CA GLU A 91 24.03 -1.27 -1.28
C GLU A 91 25.43 -0.74 -1.02
N GLN A 92 25.65 0.55 -1.26
CA GLN A 92 26.91 1.23 -1.00
C GLN A 92 27.03 1.69 0.47
N GLY A 93 25.97 1.55 1.27
CA GLY A 93 25.95 2.01 2.66
C GLY A 93 25.80 3.53 2.82
N THR A 94 25.39 4.24 1.78
CA THR A 94 25.31 5.71 1.74
C THR A 94 23.88 6.24 1.73
N PHE A 95 22.86 5.38 1.80
CA PHE A 95 21.47 5.80 1.82
C PHE A 95 21.16 6.67 3.05
N THR A 96 20.53 7.81 2.78
CA THR A 96 19.92 8.65 3.81
C THR A 96 18.54 9.13 3.33
N MET A 97 17.61 9.32 4.26
CA MET A 97 16.30 9.88 3.93
C MET A 97 16.40 11.29 3.33
N GLU A 98 17.37 12.08 3.78
CA GLU A 98 17.61 13.43 3.26
C GLU A 98 17.97 13.41 1.77
N GLU A 99 18.97 12.62 1.38
CA GLU A 99 19.39 12.52 -0.03
C GLU A 99 18.32 11.84 -0.89
N PHE A 100 17.60 10.85 -0.35
CA PHE A 100 16.44 10.26 -1.03
C PHE A 100 15.35 11.31 -1.33
N THR A 101 15.11 12.24 -0.39
CA THR A 101 14.15 13.33 -0.58
C THR A 101 14.62 14.32 -1.65
N LYS A 102 15.86 14.79 -1.56
CA LYS A 102 16.44 15.72 -2.55
C LYS A 102 16.44 15.11 -3.94
N GLU A 103 16.81 13.84 -4.05
CA GLU A 103 16.85 13.14 -5.33
C GLU A 103 15.47 12.97 -5.95
N SER A 104 14.44 12.69 -5.13
CA SER A 104 13.07 12.60 -5.64
C SER A 104 12.60 13.91 -6.31
N ILE A 105 13.02 15.06 -5.79
CA ILE A 105 12.73 16.38 -6.34
C ILE A 105 13.58 16.62 -7.58
N ARG A 106 14.89 16.35 -7.51
CA ARG A 106 15.84 16.52 -8.62
C ARG A 106 15.43 15.72 -9.85
N MET A 107 14.92 14.50 -9.65
CA MET A 107 14.45 13.62 -10.72
C MET A 107 13.01 13.90 -11.15
N GLY A 108 12.32 14.87 -10.53
CA GLY A 108 10.96 15.25 -10.88
C GLY A 108 9.88 14.23 -10.52
N VAL A 109 10.19 13.25 -9.66
CA VAL A 109 9.23 12.19 -9.26
C VAL A 109 8.46 12.54 -7.98
N ALA A 110 8.93 13.51 -7.21
CA ALA A 110 8.35 13.91 -5.93
C ALA A 110 6.85 14.24 -6.00
N GLU A 111 6.43 15.03 -6.98
CA GLU A 111 5.03 15.44 -7.13
C GLU A 111 4.15 14.24 -7.46
N THR A 112 4.58 13.38 -8.39
CA THR A 112 3.88 12.13 -8.73
C THR A 112 3.75 11.19 -7.54
N LEU A 113 4.78 11.06 -6.72
CA LEU A 113 4.74 10.24 -5.50
C LEU A 113 3.72 10.81 -4.49
N LEU A 114 3.71 12.12 -4.28
CA LEU A 114 2.77 12.78 -3.37
C LEU A 114 1.32 12.63 -3.84
N GLU A 115 1.06 12.82 -5.14
CA GLU A 115 -0.28 12.65 -5.73
C GLU A 115 -0.79 11.22 -5.57
N ASN A 116 0.07 10.22 -5.83
CA ASN A 116 -0.29 8.81 -5.71
C ASN A 116 -0.61 8.36 -4.28
N TRP A 117 -0.09 9.07 -3.27
CA TRP A 117 -0.30 8.73 -1.85
C TRP A 117 -1.30 9.64 -1.12
N ALA A 118 -1.97 10.52 -1.86
CA ALA A 118 -3.04 11.36 -1.37
C ALA A 118 -4.28 11.23 -2.29
N PRO A 119 -4.88 10.03 -2.38
CA PRO A 119 -6.02 9.82 -3.26
C PRO A 119 -7.20 10.72 -2.86
N LYS A 120 -7.89 11.26 -3.87
CA LYS A 120 -9.09 12.09 -3.67
C LYS A 120 -10.32 11.21 -3.54
N ILE A 121 -11.24 11.58 -2.64
CA ILE A 121 -12.53 10.92 -2.48
C ILE A 121 -13.31 11.00 -3.80
N GLY A 122 -13.99 9.90 -4.15
CA GLY A 122 -14.84 9.80 -5.33
C GLY A 122 -14.36 8.74 -6.32
N LYS A 123 -14.86 8.83 -7.55
CA LYS A 123 -14.53 7.88 -8.62
C LYS A 123 -13.07 8.05 -9.03
N GLY A 124 -12.29 7.00 -8.83
CA GLY A 124 -10.95 6.84 -9.39
C GLY A 124 -11.01 6.29 -10.82
N GLU A 125 -9.84 6.06 -11.39
CA GLU A 125 -9.70 5.37 -12.67
C GLU A 125 -10.01 3.86 -12.51
N GLY A 126 -10.49 3.20 -13.56
CA GLY A 126 -10.70 1.75 -13.54
C GLY A 126 -11.91 1.23 -12.74
N GLY A 127 -12.79 2.10 -12.25
CA GLY A 127 -14.00 1.72 -11.51
C GLY A 127 -13.80 1.60 -9.99
N GLU A 128 -12.69 2.11 -9.48
CA GLU A 128 -12.43 2.27 -8.04
C GLU A 128 -13.23 3.46 -7.49
N ILE A 129 -13.78 3.33 -6.29
CA ILE A 129 -14.46 4.40 -5.58
C ILE A 129 -13.74 4.64 -4.26
N HIS A 130 -12.95 5.72 -4.19
CA HIS A 130 -12.25 6.14 -3.00
C HIS A 130 -13.23 6.74 -2.00
N ILE A 131 -13.22 6.20 -0.78
CA ILE A 131 -14.11 6.57 0.30
C ILE A 131 -13.43 7.56 1.23
N ASN A 132 -12.13 7.35 1.42
CA ASN A 132 -11.24 8.27 2.12
C ASN A 132 -9.81 8.10 1.58
N GLU A 133 -8.86 8.79 2.20
CA GLU A 133 -7.44 8.78 1.86
C GLU A 133 -6.73 7.41 2.01
N LEU A 134 -7.38 6.43 2.65
CA LEU A 134 -6.84 5.09 2.92
C LEU A 134 -7.59 3.99 2.16
N MET A 135 -8.87 4.16 1.88
CA MET A 135 -9.75 3.08 1.44
C MET A 135 -10.48 3.39 0.14
N TYR A 136 -10.62 2.36 -0.67
CA TYR A 136 -11.51 2.34 -1.82
C TYR A 136 -12.26 1.01 -1.90
N TYR A 137 -13.34 1.00 -2.66
CA TYR A 137 -14.00 -0.24 -3.05
C TYR A 137 -14.12 -0.34 -4.56
N THR A 138 -14.30 -1.57 -5.03
CA THR A 138 -14.69 -1.88 -6.40
C THR A 138 -15.95 -2.71 -6.40
N GLU A 139 -16.87 -2.42 -7.31
CA GLU A 139 -18.02 -3.27 -7.60
C GLU A 139 -17.56 -4.39 -8.54
N GLU A 140 -17.62 -5.61 -8.05
CA GLU A 140 -17.37 -6.81 -8.83
C GLU A 140 -18.65 -7.28 -9.54
N LYS A 141 -18.48 -8.21 -10.48
CA LYS A 141 -19.64 -8.93 -11.02
C LYS A 141 -20.28 -9.75 -9.90
N ASP A 142 -21.56 -10.06 -10.03
CA ASP A 142 -22.31 -10.93 -9.11
C ASP A 142 -22.60 -10.33 -7.73
N GLY A 143 -22.80 -9.01 -7.65
CA GLY A 143 -23.27 -8.37 -6.43
C GLY A 143 -22.24 -8.34 -5.29
N LYS A 144 -20.95 -8.46 -5.60
CA LYS A 144 -19.88 -8.42 -4.61
C LYS A 144 -19.20 -7.05 -4.60
N VAL A 145 -18.93 -6.53 -3.41
CA VAL A 145 -18.11 -5.35 -3.19
C VAL A 145 -16.76 -5.78 -2.62
N SER A 146 -15.69 -5.46 -3.33
CA SER A 146 -14.31 -5.70 -2.87
C SER A 146 -13.73 -4.43 -2.27
N VAL A 147 -13.33 -4.50 -1.00
CA VAL A 147 -12.80 -3.39 -0.23
C VAL A 147 -11.29 -3.52 -0.10
N HIS A 148 -10.60 -2.41 -0.35
CA HIS A 148 -9.16 -2.34 -0.42
C HIS A 148 -8.62 -1.21 0.47
N ILE A 149 -7.48 -1.47 1.09
CA ILE A 149 -6.74 -0.52 1.93
C ILE A 149 -5.44 -0.18 1.20
N ASN A 150 -5.29 1.07 0.78
CA ASN A 150 -4.11 1.60 0.12
C ASN A 150 -3.06 2.07 1.13
N PRO A 151 -1.77 2.11 0.72
CA PRO A 151 -0.79 2.92 1.40
C PRO A 151 -1.21 4.38 1.37
N SER A 152 -1.19 5.05 2.51
CA SER A 152 -1.58 6.46 2.62
C SER A 152 -0.64 7.27 3.51
N GLY A 153 -0.67 8.59 3.34
CA GLY A 153 -0.01 9.55 4.22
C GLY A 153 -0.53 9.55 5.67
N VAL A 154 -1.54 8.74 6.01
CA VAL A 154 -2.12 8.64 7.35
C VAL A 154 -1.10 8.10 8.34
N LYS A 155 -0.94 8.81 9.46
CA LYS A 155 -0.10 8.38 10.59
C LYS A 155 -0.65 7.12 11.25
N SER A 156 0.22 6.29 11.81
CA SER A 156 -0.12 4.95 12.31
C SER A 156 -1.25 4.97 13.35
N GLU A 157 -1.28 5.96 14.22
CA GLU A 157 -2.31 6.18 15.25
C GLU A 157 -3.71 6.43 14.67
N ASN A 158 -3.79 6.93 13.43
CA ASN A 158 -5.04 7.27 12.76
C ASN A 158 -5.51 6.20 11.75
N LEU A 159 -4.71 5.14 11.53
CA LEU A 159 -5.05 4.11 10.54
C LEU A 159 -6.36 3.40 10.89
N ILE A 160 -6.50 2.87 12.11
CA ILE A 160 -7.69 2.11 12.51
C ILE A 160 -8.96 2.97 12.50
N PRO A 161 -8.96 4.21 13.07
CA PRO A 161 -10.09 5.12 12.93
C PRO A 161 -10.49 5.37 11.47
N LYS A 162 -9.52 5.56 10.56
CA LYS A 162 -9.80 5.78 9.12
C LYS A 162 -10.32 4.53 8.42
N VAL A 163 -9.85 3.35 8.80
CA VAL A 163 -10.41 2.09 8.31
C VAL A 163 -11.88 1.96 8.73
N LEU A 164 -12.16 2.29 10.00
CA LEU A 164 -13.53 2.23 10.54
C LEU A 164 -14.47 3.21 9.87
N GLU A 165 -14.04 4.45 9.70
CA GLU A 165 -14.79 5.48 8.96
C GLU A 165 -15.14 4.98 7.56
N GLY A 166 -14.17 4.40 6.85
CA GLY A 166 -14.40 3.83 5.52
C GLY A 166 -15.42 2.68 5.54
N PHE A 167 -15.31 1.75 6.48
CA PHE A 167 -16.27 0.67 6.63
C PHE A 167 -17.69 1.17 6.95
N GLN A 168 -17.84 2.14 7.84
CA GLN A 168 -19.13 2.74 8.18
C GLN A 168 -19.77 3.43 6.97
N MET A 169 -18.97 4.11 6.15
CA MET A 169 -19.47 4.74 4.92
C MET A 169 -20.00 3.71 3.91
N ILE A 170 -19.27 2.60 3.69
CA ILE A 170 -19.75 1.49 2.82
C ILE A 170 -21.05 0.92 3.37
N ALA A 171 -21.08 0.62 4.68
CA ALA A 171 -22.23 0.00 5.32
C ALA A 171 -23.48 0.89 5.21
N LYS A 172 -23.30 2.21 5.39
CA LYS A 172 -24.36 3.19 5.18
C LYS A 172 -24.83 3.22 3.73
N SER A 173 -23.92 3.22 2.75
CA SER A 173 -24.28 3.20 1.33
C SER A 173 -25.08 1.96 0.94
N ILE A 174 -24.73 0.79 1.50
CA ILE A 174 -25.49 -0.45 1.31
C ILE A 174 -26.88 -0.34 1.94
N LYS A 175 -26.96 0.10 3.21
CA LYS A 175 -28.23 0.27 3.95
C LYS A 175 -29.20 1.23 3.27
N GLU A 176 -28.69 2.30 2.66
CA GLU A 176 -29.48 3.31 1.95
C GLU A 176 -29.84 2.88 0.51
N GLY A 177 -29.32 1.76 0.03
CA GLY A 177 -29.56 1.26 -1.33
C GLY A 177 -28.81 2.02 -2.42
N THR A 178 -27.84 2.87 -2.05
CA THR A 178 -26.97 3.59 -3.01
C THR A 178 -25.84 2.70 -3.55
N LEU A 179 -25.53 1.63 -2.84
CA LEU A 179 -24.61 0.56 -3.24
C LEU A 179 -25.32 -0.78 -3.12
N THR A 180 -25.50 -1.51 -4.21
CA THR A 180 -26.11 -2.86 -4.17
C THR A 180 -25.02 -3.90 -4.01
N SER A 181 -25.11 -4.71 -2.96
CA SER A 181 -24.14 -5.76 -2.66
C SER A 181 -24.81 -6.87 -1.86
N ASP A 182 -24.53 -8.12 -2.22
CA ASP A 182 -24.89 -9.33 -1.46
C ASP A 182 -23.76 -9.69 -0.49
N THR A 183 -22.51 -9.48 -0.90
CA THR A 183 -21.32 -9.80 -0.09
C THR A 183 -20.26 -8.71 -0.13
N VAL A 184 -19.60 -8.51 1.01
CA VAL A 184 -18.47 -7.60 1.15
C VAL A 184 -17.21 -8.43 1.39
N SER A 185 -16.20 -8.25 0.56
CA SER A 185 -14.95 -8.98 0.60
C SER A 185 -13.77 -8.05 0.85
N MET A 186 -12.93 -8.37 1.81
CA MET A 186 -11.70 -7.64 2.14
C MET A 186 -10.52 -8.58 1.94
N THR A 187 -9.56 -8.20 1.09
CA THR A 187 -8.31 -8.96 0.90
C THR A 187 -7.12 -8.08 1.26
N SER A 188 -6.33 -8.47 2.26
CA SER A 188 -5.18 -7.68 2.72
C SER A 188 -4.18 -8.48 3.54
N TRP A 189 -2.90 -8.09 3.49
CA TRP A 189 -1.87 -8.55 4.42
C TRP A 189 -2.10 -8.04 5.86
N LEU A 190 -2.91 -6.99 6.02
CA LEU A 190 -3.30 -6.46 7.33
C LEU A 190 -4.20 -7.43 8.10
N LEU A 191 -4.91 -8.34 7.42
CA LEU A 191 -5.78 -9.35 8.03
C LEU A 191 -5.00 -10.52 8.67
N ASN A 192 -3.73 -10.30 9.03
CA ASN A 192 -2.92 -11.29 9.73
C ASN A 192 -3.48 -11.63 11.13
N LYS A 193 -2.98 -12.73 11.72
CA LYS A 193 -3.43 -13.22 13.03
C LYS A 193 -3.34 -12.19 14.16
N GLY A 194 -2.40 -11.25 14.09
CA GLY A 194 -2.26 -10.18 15.08
C GLY A 194 -3.37 -9.14 15.02
N PHE A 195 -3.99 -8.93 13.85
CA PHE A 195 -5.08 -7.97 13.66
C PHE A 195 -6.47 -8.59 13.82
N GLU A 196 -6.59 -9.93 13.78
CA GLU A 196 -7.85 -10.63 13.96
C GLU A 196 -8.67 -10.19 15.19
N PRO A 197 -8.08 -10.00 16.40
CA PRO A 197 -8.86 -9.57 17.56
C PRO A 197 -9.51 -8.21 17.34
N THR A 198 -8.79 -7.28 16.70
CA THR A 198 -9.32 -5.97 16.34
C THR A 198 -10.49 -6.13 15.38
N VAL A 199 -10.36 -6.93 14.31
CA VAL A 199 -11.46 -7.17 13.36
C VAL A 199 -12.66 -7.82 14.06
N LYS A 200 -12.46 -8.81 14.93
CA LYS A 200 -13.53 -9.44 15.73
C LYS A 200 -14.28 -8.44 16.62
N MET A 201 -13.57 -7.45 17.18
CA MET A 201 -14.22 -6.36 17.92
C MET A 201 -15.09 -5.46 17.04
N LEU A 202 -14.72 -5.29 15.77
CA LEU A 202 -15.51 -4.48 14.82
C LEU A 202 -16.78 -5.19 14.37
N PHE A 203 -16.77 -6.53 14.36
CA PHE A 203 -17.88 -7.36 13.91
C PHE A 203 -18.28 -8.39 14.99
N PRO A 204 -18.72 -7.95 16.18
CA PRO A 204 -18.87 -8.82 17.37
C PRO A 204 -19.95 -9.89 17.23
N LYS A 205 -20.89 -9.71 16.28
CA LYS A 205 -22.00 -10.63 16.02
C LYS A 205 -21.80 -11.49 14.77
N ALA A 206 -20.77 -11.21 13.97
CA ALA A 206 -20.52 -11.94 12.72
C ALA A 206 -19.63 -13.16 12.99
N ASN A 207 -19.88 -14.25 12.27
CA ASN A 207 -18.99 -15.41 12.31
C ASN A 207 -17.85 -15.22 11.32
N LEU A 208 -16.77 -14.59 11.78
CA LEU A 208 -15.65 -14.22 10.91
C LEU A 208 -14.83 -15.43 10.47
N HIS A 209 -14.83 -15.71 9.16
CA HIS A 209 -13.92 -16.65 8.53
C HIS A 209 -12.81 -15.90 7.79
N PHE A 210 -11.56 -16.19 8.15
CA PHE A 210 -10.39 -15.62 7.50
C PHE A 210 -9.69 -16.71 6.69
N GLU A 211 -9.83 -16.61 5.37
CA GLU A 211 -9.18 -17.48 4.40
C GLU A 211 -7.76 -17.00 4.15
N GLU A 212 -6.78 -17.89 4.15
CA GLU A 212 -5.41 -17.59 3.68
C GLU A 212 -5.32 -17.89 2.19
N LEU A 213 -4.91 -16.90 1.40
CA LEU A 213 -4.88 -17.01 -0.05
C LEU A 213 -3.52 -17.54 -0.52
N PRO A 214 -3.48 -18.43 -1.52
CA PRO A 214 -2.23 -18.91 -2.10
C PRO A 214 -1.52 -17.81 -2.91
N ASP A 215 -0.19 -17.89 -3.02
CA ASP A 215 0.64 -16.88 -3.68
C ASP A 215 0.31 -16.73 -5.18
N GLU A 216 -0.18 -17.79 -5.81
CA GLU A 216 -0.57 -17.80 -7.22
C GLU A 216 -1.94 -17.14 -7.48
N GLU A 217 -2.71 -16.85 -6.43
CA GLU A 217 -4.02 -16.22 -6.61
C GLU A 217 -3.89 -14.80 -7.14
N ARG A 218 -4.78 -14.45 -8.07
CA ARG A 218 -4.78 -13.16 -8.75
C ARG A 218 -4.79 -12.01 -7.73
N GLY A 219 -3.78 -11.16 -7.81
CA GLY A 219 -3.65 -9.97 -6.97
C GLY A 219 -2.94 -10.18 -5.63
N VAL A 220 -2.64 -11.43 -5.22
CA VAL A 220 -1.89 -11.70 -3.98
C VAL A 220 -0.48 -11.13 -4.07
N ALA A 221 0.26 -11.39 -5.16
CA ALA A 221 1.60 -10.85 -5.37
C ALA A 221 1.65 -9.31 -5.26
N ASN A 222 0.60 -8.62 -5.74
CA ASN A 222 0.48 -7.16 -5.66
C ASN A 222 0.30 -6.69 -4.21
N ILE A 223 -0.54 -7.37 -3.43
CA ILE A 223 -0.78 -7.05 -2.01
C ILE A 223 0.47 -7.34 -1.18
N GLN A 224 1.18 -8.42 -1.48
CA GLN A 224 2.46 -8.73 -0.85
C GLN A 224 3.51 -7.65 -1.16
N ASN A 225 3.60 -7.21 -2.42
CA ASN A 225 4.53 -6.15 -2.78
C ASN A 225 4.22 -4.85 -2.03
N LEU A 226 2.94 -4.47 -1.92
CA LEU A 226 2.51 -3.34 -1.10
C LEU A 226 2.96 -3.49 0.37
N ALA A 227 2.82 -4.68 0.94
CA ALA A 227 3.28 -4.95 2.29
C ALA A 227 4.80 -4.79 2.42
N LEU A 228 5.57 -5.33 1.47
CA LEU A 228 7.03 -5.25 1.47
C LEU A 228 7.54 -3.81 1.26
N THR A 229 6.85 -3.01 0.46
CA THR A 229 7.21 -1.61 0.22
C THR A 229 6.92 -0.71 1.42
N PHE A 230 5.78 -0.91 2.12
CA PHE A 230 5.27 0.03 3.12
C PHE A 230 5.29 -0.47 4.57
N ASN A 231 5.56 -1.76 4.80
CA ASN A 231 5.65 -2.34 6.14
C ASN A 231 7.07 -2.87 6.40
N GLY A 232 7.83 -2.12 7.20
CA GLY A 232 9.20 -2.49 7.54
C GLY A 232 9.35 -3.82 8.28
N ARG A 233 8.31 -4.30 9.01
CA ARG A 233 8.36 -5.62 9.65
C ARG A 233 8.26 -6.73 8.60
N SER A 234 7.31 -6.62 7.67
CA SER A 234 7.16 -7.55 6.56
C SER A 234 8.42 -7.59 5.69
N LEU A 235 8.99 -6.41 5.37
CA LEU A 235 10.23 -6.35 4.61
C LEU A 235 11.39 -7.01 5.35
N ASN A 236 11.59 -6.67 6.63
CA ASN A 236 12.68 -7.23 7.42
C ASN A 236 12.58 -8.75 7.54
N GLU A 237 11.37 -9.29 7.73
CA GLU A 237 11.14 -10.73 7.74
C GLU A 237 11.49 -11.36 6.39
N PHE A 238 10.96 -10.79 5.29
CA PHE A 238 11.23 -11.27 3.94
C PHE A 238 12.72 -11.23 3.58
N LEU A 239 13.42 -10.15 3.93
CA LEU A 239 14.86 -10.04 3.73
C LEU A 239 15.63 -11.14 4.47
N LYS A 240 15.22 -11.51 5.68
CA LYS A 240 15.90 -12.53 6.49
C LYS A 240 15.55 -13.95 6.05
N THR A 241 14.28 -14.24 5.82
CA THR A 241 13.79 -15.62 5.63
C THR A 241 13.42 -15.97 4.19
N GLY A 242 13.22 -14.96 3.34
CA GLY A 242 12.64 -15.12 2.00
C GLY A 242 11.13 -15.37 2.00
N GLN A 243 10.48 -15.39 3.17
CA GLN A 243 9.04 -15.62 3.26
C GLN A 243 8.26 -14.35 2.97
N ARG A 244 7.36 -14.42 1.99
CA ARG A 244 6.44 -13.33 1.65
C ARG A 244 5.35 -13.20 2.72
N PRO A 245 4.84 -11.98 2.97
CA PRO A 245 3.80 -11.77 3.97
C PRO A 245 2.50 -12.49 3.57
N PRO A 246 1.82 -13.17 4.49
CA PRO A 246 0.58 -13.87 4.16
C PRO A 246 -0.51 -12.87 3.80
N VAL A 247 -1.29 -13.21 2.77
CA VAL A 247 -2.47 -12.45 2.37
C VAL A 247 -3.70 -13.23 2.75
N ARG A 248 -4.64 -12.56 3.42
CA ARG A 248 -5.86 -13.19 3.88
C ARG A 248 -7.08 -12.46 3.35
N ARG A 249 -8.16 -13.20 3.19
CA ARG A 249 -9.48 -12.71 2.79
C ARG A 249 -10.47 -12.89 3.93
N LEU A 250 -11.29 -11.87 4.15
CA LEU A 250 -12.49 -11.93 4.98
C LEU A 250 -13.69 -11.59 4.11
N THR A 251 -14.68 -12.47 4.08
CA THR A 251 -15.94 -12.27 3.36
C THR A 251 -17.09 -12.27 4.35
N LEU A 252 -17.98 -11.29 4.19
CA LEU A 252 -19.17 -11.08 5.01
C LEU A 252 -20.38 -10.95 4.09
N SER A 253 -21.55 -11.40 4.53
CA SER A 253 -22.79 -10.98 3.90
C SER A 253 -23.01 -9.48 4.11
N ALA A 254 -23.77 -8.85 3.20
CA ALA A 254 -24.15 -7.45 3.34
C ALA A 254 -24.86 -7.19 4.67
N ASP A 255 -25.73 -8.10 5.11
CA ASP A 255 -26.46 -7.98 6.38
C ASP A 255 -25.52 -8.03 7.59
N GLU A 256 -24.53 -8.93 7.61
CA GLU A 256 -23.53 -8.99 8.68
C GLU A 256 -22.68 -7.72 8.72
N PHE A 257 -22.27 -7.22 7.55
CA PHE A 257 -21.46 -6.01 7.44
C PHE A 257 -22.23 -4.77 7.89
N VAL A 258 -23.47 -4.59 7.40
CA VAL A 258 -24.35 -3.48 7.75
C VAL A 258 -24.75 -3.55 9.22
N GLY A 259 -25.15 -4.73 9.72
CA GLY A 259 -25.60 -4.92 11.10
C GLY A 259 -24.52 -4.64 12.15
N ALA A 260 -23.24 -4.78 11.78
CA ALA A 260 -22.11 -4.45 12.65
C ALA A 260 -21.75 -2.96 12.65
N LEU A 261 -21.94 -2.25 11.53
CA LEU A 261 -21.30 -0.96 11.27
C LEU A 261 -22.27 0.21 11.03
N ALA A 262 -23.52 -0.03 10.66
CA ALA A 262 -24.48 1.01 10.26
C ALA A 262 -25.45 1.41 11.39
N ALA A 263 -24.93 1.60 12.60
CA ALA A 263 -25.69 2.12 13.74
C ALA A 263 -26.32 3.49 13.45
#